data_AF-A0A1Y2S8F3-F1
#
_entry.id   AF-A0A1Y2S8F3-F1
#
_cell.length_a   1.000
_cell.length_b   1.000
_cell.length_c   1.000
_cell.angle_alpha   90.00
_cell.angle_beta   90.00
_cell.angle_gamma   90.00
#
_symmetry.space_group_name_H-M   'P 1'
#
loop_
_entity.id
_entity.type
_entity.pdbx_description
1 polymer ?
#
loop_
_entity_poly.entity_id
_entity_poly.type
_entity_poly.pdbx_seq_one_letter_code
_entity_poly.pdbx_strand_id
1 'polypeptide(L)'
;MINKLQAAVEIAEEIEASIFPVMTATQNEAEPDTYLMCRGVHRQAYNLAQRLRDINKEYIMEDNIDTDRNLNIELEPAKNAIDKSRVLISMLIEVGRNDEMATALLVISECILTAGKEIARVRGVEYS
;
A
#
# COMPACT_ATOMS: atom_id res chain seq x y z
N MET A 1 1.06 -9.85 -7.04
CA MET A 1 -0.11 -10.28 -7.85
C MET A 1 -0.78 -9.12 -8.60
N ILE A 2 -0.56 -7.87 -8.16
CA ILE A 2 -0.97 -6.58 -8.78
C ILE A 2 -0.89 -6.56 -10.31
N ASN A 3 0.19 -7.10 -10.89
CA ASN A 3 0.41 -7.07 -12.34
C ASN A 3 -0.69 -7.83 -13.14
N LYS A 4 -1.25 -8.93 -12.61
CA LYS A 4 -2.26 -9.73 -13.35
C LYS A 4 -3.63 -9.05 -13.39
N LEU A 5 -4.05 -8.43 -12.30
CA LEU A 5 -5.35 -7.75 -12.22
C LEU A 5 -5.31 -6.42 -12.98
N GLN A 6 -4.19 -5.69 -12.88
CA GLN A 6 -3.94 -4.50 -13.68
C GLN A 6 -3.95 -4.82 -15.19
N ALA A 7 -3.28 -5.90 -15.61
CA ALA A 7 -3.34 -6.36 -16.99
C ALA A 7 -4.77 -6.72 -17.43
N ALA A 8 -5.59 -7.31 -16.55
CA ALA A 8 -6.98 -7.61 -16.86
C ALA A 8 -7.83 -6.33 -17.05
N VAL A 9 -7.57 -5.27 -16.27
CA VAL A 9 -8.19 -3.95 -16.45
C VAL A 9 -7.83 -3.39 -17.83
N GLU A 10 -6.54 -3.38 -18.17
CA GLU A 10 -6.04 -2.84 -19.43
C GLU A 10 -6.65 -3.56 -20.64
N ILE A 11 -6.72 -4.89 -20.60
CA ILE A 11 -7.37 -5.68 -21.66
C ILE A 11 -8.85 -5.33 -21.80
N ALA A 12 -9.58 -5.16 -20.69
CA ALA A 12 -10.99 -4.81 -20.74
C ALA A 12 -11.24 -3.41 -21.32
N GLU A 13 -10.37 -2.44 -20.98
CA GLU A 13 -10.42 -1.08 -21.55
C GLU A 13 -10.06 -1.08 -23.04
N GLU A 14 -9.09 -1.90 -23.47
CA GLU A 14 -8.74 -2.04 -24.89
C GLU A 14 -9.90 -2.64 -25.71
N ILE A 15 -10.60 -3.65 -25.17
CA ILE A 15 -11.79 -4.22 -25.79
C ILE A 15 -12.91 -3.18 -25.90
N GLU A 16 -13.16 -2.40 -24.84
CA GLU A 16 -14.14 -1.30 -24.85
C GLU A 16 -13.79 -0.25 -25.92
N ALA A 17 -12.53 0.18 -25.96
CA ALA A 17 -12.04 1.16 -26.93
C ALA A 17 -12.14 0.64 -28.37
N SER A 18 -11.97 -0.67 -28.58
CA SER A 18 -12.04 -1.30 -29.90
C SER A 18 -13.49 -1.45 -30.41
N ILE A 19 -14.45 -1.69 -29.53
CA ILE A 19 -15.87 -1.85 -29.93
C ILE A 19 -16.58 -0.50 -30.11
N PHE A 20 -16.12 0.56 -29.43
CA PHE A 20 -16.76 1.88 -29.50
C PHE A 20 -16.87 2.43 -30.95
N PRO A 21 -15.81 2.44 -31.78
CA PRO A 21 -15.91 2.88 -33.17
C PRO A 21 -16.86 2.03 -34.02
N VAL A 22 -16.91 0.72 -33.77
CA VAL A 22 -17.81 -0.21 -34.47
C VAL A 22 -19.27 0.09 -34.13
N MET A 23 -19.56 0.35 -32.86
CA MET A 23 -20.89 0.80 -32.41
C MET A 23 -21.28 2.13 -33.07
N THR A 24 -20.36 3.09 -33.15
CA THR A 24 -20.62 4.40 -33.79
C THR A 24 -20.89 4.27 -35.28
N ALA A 25 -20.10 3.47 -36.01
CA ALA A 25 -20.30 3.24 -37.44
C ALA A 25 -21.65 2.55 -37.72
N THR A 26 -21.98 1.53 -36.94
CA THR A 26 -23.22 0.76 -37.11
C THR A 26 -24.48 1.55 -36.77
N GLN A 27 -24.40 2.61 -35.96
CA GLN A 27 -25.56 3.40 -35.54
C GLN A 27 -26.34 4.03 -36.71
N ASN A 28 -25.64 4.46 -37.76
CA ASN A 28 -26.26 5.14 -38.90
C ASN A 28 -26.21 4.32 -40.20
N GLU A 29 -25.35 3.30 -40.27
CA GLU A 29 -25.04 2.59 -41.51
C GLU A 29 -25.53 1.13 -41.55
N ALA A 30 -25.90 0.55 -40.39
CA ALA A 30 -26.30 -0.85 -40.30
C ALA A 30 -27.78 -1.03 -39.95
N GLU A 31 -28.26 -2.28 -40.10
CA GLU A 31 -29.60 -2.65 -39.62
C GLU A 31 -29.72 -2.41 -38.11
N PRO A 32 -30.91 -2.02 -37.61
CA PRO A 32 -31.13 -1.72 -36.19
C PRO A 32 -30.65 -2.84 -35.24
N ASP A 33 -30.85 -4.10 -35.63
CA ASP A 33 -30.42 -5.26 -34.83
C ASP A 33 -28.91 -5.33 -34.68
N THR A 34 -28.15 -4.97 -35.72
CA THR A 34 -26.68 -4.93 -35.68
C THR A 34 -26.18 -3.85 -34.73
N TYR A 35 -26.76 -2.64 -34.81
CA TYR A 35 -26.45 -1.57 -33.87
C TYR A 35 -26.76 -1.96 -32.42
N LEU A 36 -27.92 -2.59 -32.18
CA LEU A 36 -28.32 -3.05 -30.85
C LEU A 36 -27.36 -4.12 -30.29
N MET A 37 -26.88 -5.05 -31.12
CA MET A 37 -25.87 -6.02 -30.74
C MET A 37 -24.54 -5.33 -30.36
N CYS A 38 -24.02 -4.46 -31.22
CA CYS A 38 -22.77 -3.73 -30.95
C CYS A 38 -22.86 -2.88 -29.67
N ARG A 39 -24.00 -2.21 -29.46
CA ARG A 39 -24.28 -1.45 -28.24
C ARG A 39 -24.33 -2.36 -27.00
N GLY A 40 -24.88 -3.55 -27.13
CA GLY A 40 -24.90 -4.57 -26.07
C GLY A 40 -23.49 -5.01 -25.68
N VAL A 41 -22.65 -5.32 -26.66
CA VAL A 41 -21.24 -5.72 -26.44
C VAL A 41 -20.45 -4.57 -25.81
N HIS A 42 -20.58 -3.34 -26.31
CA HIS A 42 -19.95 -2.16 -25.72
C HIS A 42 -20.34 -1.99 -24.24
N ARG A 43 -21.64 -2.11 -23.91
CA ARG A 43 -22.11 -2.02 -22.53
C ARG A 43 -21.50 -3.12 -21.63
N GLN A 44 -21.35 -4.33 -22.15
CA GLN A 44 -20.73 -5.43 -21.41
C GLN A 44 -19.24 -5.19 -21.17
N ALA A 45 -18.50 -4.74 -22.18
CA ALA A 45 -17.08 -4.39 -22.08
C ALA A 45 -16.85 -3.26 -21.07
N TYR A 46 -17.61 -2.16 -21.17
CA TYR A 46 -17.57 -1.05 -20.22
C TYR A 46 -17.83 -1.51 -18.78
N ASN A 47 -18.88 -2.31 -18.57
CA ASN A 47 -19.22 -2.82 -17.24
C ASN A 47 -18.13 -3.73 -16.67
N LEU A 48 -17.49 -4.55 -17.53
CA LEU A 48 -16.39 -5.41 -17.13
C LEU A 48 -15.17 -4.57 -16.72
N ALA A 49 -14.76 -3.60 -17.54
CA ALA A 49 -13.64 -2.71 -17.24
C ALA A 49 -13.88 -1.94 -15.93
N GLN A 50 -15.11 -1.44 -15.72
CA GLN A 50 -15.47 -0.76 -14.47
C GLN A 50 -15.37 -1.69 -13.25
N ARG A 51 -15.95 -2.90 -13.32
CA ARG A 51 -15.88 -3.86 -12.21
C ARG A 51 -14.45 -4.27 -11.88
N LEU A 52 -13.62 -4.50 -12.89
CA LEU A 52 -12.21 -4.83 -12.69
C LEU A 52 -11.45 -3.68 -12.03
N ARG A 53 -11.73 -2.42 -12.42
CA ARG A 53 -11.16 -1.24 -11.76
C ARG A 53 -11.54 -1.15 -10.30
N ASP A 54 -12.81 -1.41 -9.97
CA ASP A 54 -13.29 -1.36 -8.59
C ASP A 54 -12.62 -2.45 -7.74
N ILE A 55 -12.55 -3.69 -8.24
CA ILE A 55 -11.85 -4.80 -7.58
C ILE A 55 -10.35 -4.48 -7.41
N ASN A 56 -9.70 -3.91 -8.42
CA ASN A 56 -8.29 -3.55 -8.35
C ASN A 56 -8.02 -2.50 -7.26
N LYS A 57 -8.90 -1.50 -7.12
CA LYS A 57 -8.80 -0.50 -6.05
C LYS A 57 -8.99 -1.12 -4.67
N GLU A 58 -10.01 -1.96 -4.50
CA GLU A 58 -10.28 -2.66 -3.26
C GLU A 58 -9.08 -3.53 -2.85
N TYR A 59 -8.54 -4.31 -3.79
CA TYR A 59 -7.38 -5.16 -3.55
C TYR A 59 -6.13 -4.37 -3.16
N ILE A 60 -5.84 -3.25 -3.83
CA ILE A 60 -4.71 -2.37 -3.46
C ILE A 60 -4.91 -1.77 -2.05
N MET A 61 -6.15 -1.39 -1.70
CA MET A 61 -6.45 -0.89 -0.37
C MET A 61 -6.26 -1.95 0.71
N GLU A 62 -6.74 -3.19 0.49
CA GLU A 62 -6.54 -4.31 1.41
C GLU A 62 -5.06 -4.65 1.60
N ASP A 63 -4.29 -4.75 0.51
CA ASP A 63 -2.85 -5.07 0.55
C ASP A 63 -2.06 -3.99 1.32
N ASN A 64 -2.43 -2.72 1.17
CA ASN A 64 -1.84 -1.62 1.95
C ASN A 64 -2.20 -1.72 3.45
N ILE A 65 -3.44 -2.05 3.79
CA ILE A 65 -3.87 -2.21 5.19
C ILE A 65 -3.13 -3.38 5.85
N ASP A 66 -2.98 -4.50 5.15
CA ASP A 66 -2.24 -5.66 5.66
C ASP A 66 -0.74 -5.35 5.79
N THR A 67 -0.17 -4.61 4.84
CA THR A 67 1.23 -4.17 4.91
C THR A 67 1.46 -3.23 6.09
N ASP A 68 0.60 -2.23 6.30
CA ASP A 68 0.67 -1.30 7.43
C ASP A 68 0.49 -2.02 8.77
N ARG A 69 -0.43 -2.99 8.82
CA ARG A 69 -0.63 -3.82 10.02
C ARG A 69 0.61 -4.66 10.31
N ASN A 70 1.22 -5.26 9.29
CA ASN A 70 2.43 -6.05 9.46
C ASN A 70 3.61 -5.17 9.91
N LEU A 71 3.80 -3.99 9.30
CA LEU A 71 4.81 -3.02 9.70
C LEU A 71 4.65 -2.59 11.16
N ASN A 72 3.43 -2.33 11.62
CA ASN A 72 3.17 -1.99 13.02
C ASN A 72 3.58 -3.11 13.99
N ILE A 73 3.36 -4.37 13.62
CA ILE A 73 3.77 -5.52 14.41
C ILE A 73 5.31 -5.66 14.40
N GLU A 74 5.92 -5.58 13.22
CA GLU A 74 7.36 -5.76 13.06
C GLU A 74 8.19 -4.63 13.69
N LEU A 75 7.66 -3.41 13.76
CA LEU A 75 8.30 -2.24 14.38
C LEU A 75 8.00 -2.08 15.88
N GLU A 76 7.14 -2.92 16.46
CA GLU A 76 6.82 -2.88 17.89
C GLU A 76 8.05 -2.99 18.80
N PRO A 77 9.08 -3.82 18.51
CA PRO A 77 10.32 -3.83 19.29
C PRO A 77 11.09 -2.51 19.25
N ALA A 78 11.15 -1.86 18.07
CA ALA A 78 11.81 -0.57 17.92
C ALA A 78 11.09 0.53 18.69
N LYS A 79 9.75 0.56 18.59
CA LYS A 79 8.89 1.47 19.35
C LYS A 79 9.11 1.31 20.86
N ASN A 80 9.11 0.07 21.35
CA ASN A 80 9.35 -0.21 22.77
C ASN A 80 10.73 0.26 23.25
N ALA A 81 11.77 0.11 22.43
CA ALA A 81 13.11 0.60 22.76
C ALA A 81 13.18 2.14 22.77
N ILE A 82 12.49 2.82 21.84
CA ILE A 82 12.36 4.28 21.82
C ILE A 82 11.60 4.77 23.05
N ASP A 83 10.49 4.14 23.42
CA ASP A 83 9.70 4.52 24.59
C ASP A 83 10.50 4.35 25.89
N LYS A 84 11.26 3.25 26.04
CA LYS A 84 12.19 3.05 27.15
C LYS A 84 13.26 4.15 27.21
N SER A 85 13.86 4.48 26.06
CA SER A 85 14.84 5.57 25.97
C SER A 85 14.24 6.89 26.43
N ARG A 86 13.01 7.20 26.00
CA ARG A 86 12.30 8.44 26.37
C ARG A 86 12.06 8.53 27.87
N VAL A 87 11.62 7.44 28.51
CA VAL A 87 11.42 7.40 29.97
C VAL A 87 12.73 7.65 30.71
N LEU A 88 13.83 7.02 30.29
CA LEU A 88 15.15 7.22 30.88
C LEU A 88 15.64 8.67 30.72
N ILE A 89 15.46 9.27 29.53
CA ILE A 89 15.81 10.68 29.29
C ILE A 89 15.01 11.61 30.21
N SER A 90 13.71 11.37 30.37
CA SER A 90 12.89 12.17 31.29
C SER A 90 13.40 12.11 32.73
N MET A 91 13.76 10.90 33.22
CA MET A 91 14.36 10.75 34.56
C MET A 91 15.70 11.49 34.68
N LEU A 92 16.50 11.52 33.62
CA LEU A 92 17.78 12.27 33.62
C LEU A 92 17.59 13.79 33.64
N ILE A 93 16.52 14.32 33.08
CA ILE A 93 16.20 15.76 33.12
C ILE A 93 15.83 16.18 34.55
N GLU A 94 15.21 15.27 35.32
CA GLU A 94 14.74 15.55 36.68
C GLU A 94 15.84 15.38 37.75
N VAL A 95 16.94 14.67 37.47
CA VAL A 95 18.00 14.32 38.44
C VAL A 95 19.31 15.08 38.16
N GLY A 96 19.87 15.69 39.21
CA GLY A 96 21.17 16.39 39.14
C GLY A 96 22.37 15.44 38.94
N ARG A 97 23.48 15.96 38.39
CA ARG A 97 24.68 15.20 37.97
C ARG A 97 25.20 14.22 39.05
N ASN A 98 25.09 12.91 38.80
CA ASN A 98 25.71 11.83 39.58
C ASN A 98 26.12 10.64 38.66
N ASP A 99 26.76 9.60 39.21
CA ASP A 99 27.20 8.41 38.47
C ASP A 99 26.03 7.57 37.88
N GLU A 100 24.83 7.69 38.46
CA GLU A 100 23.61 7.07 37.93
C GLU A 100 23.24 7.66 36.56
N MET A 101 23.61 8.92 36.31
CA MET A 101 23.42 9.59 35.02
C MET A 101 24.21 8.90 33.90
N ALA A 102 25.47 8.54 34.15
CA ALA A 102 26.31 7.86 33.17
C ALA A 102 25.76 6.48 32.81
N THR A 103 25.25 5.75 33.81
CA THR A 103 24.61 4.44 33.62
C THR A 103 23.32 4.57 32.79
N ALA A 104 22.47 5.55 33.11
CA ALA A 104 21.24 5.78 32.35
C ALA A 104 21.52 6.19 30.90
N LEU A 105 22.53 7.03 30.64
CA LEU A 105 22.96 7.39 29.29
C LEU A 105 23.44 6.18 28.48
N LEU A 106 24.15 5.25 29.11
CA LEU A 106 24.60 4.01 28.46
C LEU A 106 23.40 3.14 28.06
N VAL A 107 22.42 2.97 28.95
CA VAL A 107 21.19 2.21 28.65
C VAL A 107 20.36 2.88 27.54
N ILE A 108 20.27 4.21 27.54
CA ILE A 108 19.62 4.96 26.45
C ILE A 108 20.31 4.68 25.11
N SER A 109 21.64 4.72 25.08
CA SER A 109 22.42 4.46 23.87
C SER A 109 22.15 3.06 23.31
N GLU A 110 22.08 2.04 24.17
CA GLU A 110 21.76 0.66 23.76
C GLU A 110 20.33 0.53 23.23
N CYS A 111 19.37 1.20 23.86
CA CYS A 111 17.98 1.20 23.42
C CYS A 111 17.83 1.88 22.04
N ILE A 112 18.50 3.01 21.81
CA ILE A 112 18.52 3.69 20.51
C ILE A 112 19.14 2.79 19.44
N LEU A 113 20.27 2.14 19.75
CA LEU A 113 20.95 1.24 18.83
C LEU A 113 20.09 0.02 18.48
N THR A 114 19.36 -0.51 19.47
CA THR A 114 18.38 -1.61 19.27
C THR A 114 17.25 -1.15 18.36
N ALA A 115 16.66 0.02 18.62
CA ALA A 115 15.60 0.56 17.77
C ALA A 115 16.07 0.74 16.31
N GLY A 116 17.27 1.28 16.14
CA GLY A 116 17.89 1.47 14.83
C GLY A 116 18.09 0.15 14.07
N LYS A 117 18.61 -0.89 14.75
CA LYS A 117 18.78 -2.22 14.16
C LYS A 117 17.46 -2.86 13.75
N GLU A 118 16.43 -2.75 14.57
CA GLU A 118 15.10 -3.29 14.24
C GLU A 118 14.46 -2.53 13.07
N ILE A 119 14.60 -1.20 13.00
CA ILE A 119 14.14 -0.42 11.85
C ILE A 119 14.89 -0.82 10.58
N ALA A 120 16.21 -0.99 10.64
CA ALA A 120 17.03 -1.43 9.51
C ALA A 120 16.62 -2.83 9.04
N ARG A 121 16.38 -3.76 9.98
CA ARG A 121 15.87 -5.11 9.71
C ARG A 121 14.54 -5.08 8.95
N VAL A 122 13.57 -4.30 9.43
CA VAL A 122 12.25 -4.18 8.77
C VAL A 122 12.37 -3.54 7.38
N ARG A 123 13.30 -2.59 7.21
CA ARG A 123 13.58 -1.97 5.90
C ARG A 123 14.41 -2.84 4.96
N GLY A 124 14.95 -3.97 5.44
CA GLY A 124 15.84 -4.84 4.66
C GLY A 124 17.18 -4.19 4.31
N VAL A 125 17.68 -3.27 5.14
CA VAL A 125 18.96 -2.57 4.96
C VAL A 125 19.92 -2.89 6.09
N GLU A 126 21.22 -2.79 5.84
CA GLU A 126 22.22 -2.91 6.90
C GLU A 126 22.16 -1.71 7.85
N TYR A 127 22.29 -1.98 9.15
CA TYR A 127 22.39 -0.94 10.16
C TYR A 127 23.81 -0.36 10.16
N SER A 128 23.94 0.92 9.82
CA SER A 128 25.20 1.68 9.76
C SER A 128 25.33 2.70 10.88
#